data_AF-A0A829DAA1-F1
#
_entry.id   AF-A0A829DAA1-F1
#
_cell.length_a   1.000
_cell.length_b   1.000
_cell.length_c   1.000
_cell.angle_alpha   90.00
_cell.angle_beta   90.00
_cell.angle_gamma   90.00
#
_symmetry.space_group_name_H-M   'P 1'
#
loop_
_entity.id
_entity.type
_entity.pdbx_description
1 polymer ?
#
loop_
_entity_poly.entity_id
_entity_poly.type
_entity_poly.pdbx_seq_one_letter_code
_entity_poly.pdbx_strand_id
1 'polypeptide(L)'
;MYPIQLEQQYANFFLNDYDQFVKSFLSVLKGSIESNFSENLEAFKRNLNESERQKERYEYQFQLVKSWAIDKTNLAIAKKIEKKFGATVATKMLSNLTPTLSQSRQSKQDATDPVFPTIRITEATGEQIKSLVNEYVQTNLGLSRNIKDEYFAKTQNQIFQGIRQGSSFQTIVDDIVKTGGGVTRSKAEFWARDQMGRFFGTATMLHQTGAGIPGYVWRCTHFRTRDQHLKLDNTYHRWDKRPKILYGTKTCECHPGEDWNCRCWAEPSLGDEEGVKEWKDEWVAQTLDLTLNEANTSIQVENSLSRAQIVESIKSVNSVLNIQPKIERHKFKFLPIENSHPEFARASGFYEPSTGAIYIKPGIDNAQTQIIHEIFHKLDSEILFRAGYKGHQTADAAELMQAIRNTNSYRNLALAKPLNPSGLRDWSELSRESEWIARIFEQLIANETSNTKLKKQIQARADRFLKVRGYGIYLSQKELEIVLPLMRNFLEKTGLLR
;
A
#
# COMPACT_ATOMS: atom_id res chain seq x y z
N MET A 1 -8.02 -18.20 10.75
CA MET A 1 -6.62 -17.84 11.07
C MET A 1 -5.72 -18.35 9.95
N TYR A 2 -4.79 -17.52 9.49
CA TYR A 2 -3.88 -17.85 8.39
C TYR A 2 -2.86 -18.95 8.76
N PRO A 3 -2.57 -19.95 7.88
CA PRO A 3 -1.69 -21.08 8.16
C PRO A 3 -0.19 -20.75 8.02
N ILE A 4 0.37 -19.95 8.93
CA ILE A 4 1.76 -19.48 8.80
C ILE A 4 2.80 -20.62 8.82
N GLN A 5 2.54 -21.70 9.56
CA GLN A 5 3.43 -22.85 9.64
C GLN A 5 3.45 -23.64 8.32
N LEU A 6 2.30 -23.81 7.67
CA LEU A 6 2.22 -24.49 6.37
C LEU A 6 2.84 -23.62 5.26
N GLU A 7 2.68 -22.29 5.32
CA GLU A 7 3.42 -21.37 4.44
C GLU A 7 4.93 -21.56 4.58
N GLN A 8 5.44 -21.58 5.81
CA GLN A 8 6.87 -21.77 6.08
C GLN A 8 7.37 -23.14 5.62
N GLN A 9 6.60 -24.21 5.87
CA GLN A 9 6.91 -25.56 5.41
C GLN A 9 7.03 -25.62 3.88
N TYR A 10 6.05 -25.04 3.18
CA TYR A 10 6.05 -24.97 1.73
C TYR A 10 7.21 -24.14 1.19
N ALA A 11 7.44 -22.94 1.75
CA ALA A 11 8.54 -22.07 1.36
C ALA A 11 9.90 -22.77 1.53
N ASN A 12 10.09 -23.49 2.63
CA ASN A 12 11.30 -24.28 2.86
C ASN A 12 11.44 -25.44 1.84
N PHE A 13 10.35 -26.12 1.51
CA PHE A 13 10.36 -27.15 0.47
C PHE A 13 10.77 -26.59 -0.89
N PHE A 14 10.13 -25.50 -1.32
CA PHE A 14 10.41 -24.83 -2.59
C PHE A 14 11.85 -24.32 -2.65
N LEU A 15 12.32 -23.69 -1.58
CA LEU A 15 13.69 -23.17 -1.49
C LEU A 15 14.73 -24.28 -1.44
N ASN A 16 14.45 -25.41 -0.78
CA ASN A 16 15.37 -26.54 -0.75
C ASN A 16 15.55 -27.15 -2.14
N ASP A 17 14.47 -27.28 -2.92
CA ASP A 17 14.54 -27.72 -4.31
C ASP A 17 15.40 -26.77 -5.16
N TYR A 18 15.16 -25.47 -5.03
CA TYR A 18 15.97 -24.45 -5.69
C TYR A 18 17.45 -24.48 -5.24
N ASP A 19 17.72 -24.56 -3.94
CA ASP A 19 19.07 -24.56 -3.38
C ASP A 19 19.84 -25.84 -3.77
N GLN A 20 19.17 -27.00 -3.87
CA GLN A 20 19.76 -28.24 -4.40
C GLN A 20 20.12 -28.12 -5.88
N PHE A 21 19.24 -27.53 -6.67
CA PHE A 21 19.50 -27.22 -8.07
C PHE A 21 20.72 -26.31 -8.21
N VAL A 22 20.77 -25.19 -7.48
CA VAL A 22 21.89 -24.23 -7.52
C VAL A 22 23.19 -24.93 -7.15
N LYS A 23 23.22 -25.73 -6.07
CA LYS A 23 24.42 -26.48 -5.67
C LYS A 23 24.90 -27.43 -6.76
N SER A 24 23.98 -28.17 -7.37
CA SER A 24 24.31 -29.11 -8.46
C SER A 24 24.85 -28.38 -9.67
N PHE A 25 24.24 -27.26 -10.04
CA PHE A 25 24.70 -26.43 -11.15
C PHE A 25 26.07 -25.82 -10.90
N LEU A 26 26.29 -25.23 -9.72
CA LEU A 26 27.59 -24.68 -9.32
C LEU A 26 28.69 -25.75 -9.30
N SER A 27 28.36 -27.00 -8.95
CA SER A 27 29.31 -28.12 -9.02
C SER A 27 29.73 -28.42 -10.46
N VAL A 28 28.79 -28.40 -11.41
CA VAL A 28 29.08 -28.57 -12.84
C VAL A 28 29.96 -27.42 -13.35
N LEU A 29 29.66 -26.18 -12.94
CA LEU A 29 30.46 -25.02 -13.32
C LEU A 29 31.91 -25.11 -12.83
N LYS A 30 32.13 -25.51 -11.57
CA LYS A 30 33.47 -25.70 -11.01
C LYS A 30 34.29 -26.78 -11.71
N GLY A 31 33.63 -27.82 -12.24
CA GLY A 31 34.27 -28.90 -12.98
C GLY A 31 34.47 -28.61 -14.47
N SER A 32 33.97 -27.47 -14.97
CA SER A 32 34.03 -27.11 -16.38
C SER A 32 35.24 -26.21 -16.66
N ILE A 33 35.71 -26.24 -17.91
CA ILE A 33 36.67 -25.31 -18.50
C ILE A 33 36.03 -24.66 -19.73
N GLU A 34 36.62 -23.58 -20.25
CA GLU A 34 36.04 -22.79 -21.35
C GLU A 34 35.63 -23.63 -22.56
N SER A 35 36.44 -24.63 -22.94
CA SER A 35 36.22 -25.47 -24.12
C SER A 35 35.06 -26.46 -24.00
N ASN A 36 34.72 -26.93 -22.79
CA ASN A 36 33.65 -27.91 -22.55
C ASN A 36 32.44 -27.34 -21.79
N PHE A 37 32.49 -26.06 -21.42
CA PHE A 37 31.45 -25.38 -20.67
C PHE A 37 30.07 -25.49 -21.32
N SER A 38 29.96 -25.23 -22.63
CA SER A 38 28.68 -25.30 -23.33
C SER A 38 28.10 -26.71 -23.38
N GLU A 39 28.96 -27.73 -23.52
CA GLU A 39 28.54 -29.13 -23.57
C GLU A 39 28.06 -29.62 -22.20
N ASN A 40 28.82 -29.31 -21.14
CA ASN A 40 28.46 -29.63 -19.76
C ASN A 40 27.15 -28.95 -19.33
N LEU A 41 26.93 -27.71 -19.79
CA LEU A 41 25.69 -26.97 -19.52
C LEU A 41 24.47 -27.65 -20.15
N GLU A 42 24.57 -28.03 -21.43
CA GLU A 42 23.48 -28.70 -22.13
C GLU A 42 23.25 -30.13 -21.64
N ALA A 43 24.29 -30.82 -21.17
CA ALA A 43 24.15 -32.11 -20.50
C ALA A 43 23.43 -31.97 -19.15
N PHE A 44 23.77 -30.95 -18.35
CA PHE A 44 23.12 -30.68 -17.07
C PHE A 44 21.64 -30.31 -17.26
N LYS A 45 21.31 -29.47 -18.25
CA LYS A 45 19.91 -29.16 -18.60
C LYS A 45 19.11 -30.40 -19.00
N ARG A 46 19.68 -31.29 -19.82
CA ARG A 46 19.01 -32.54 -20.23
C ARG A 46 18.74 -33.49 -19.07
N ASN A 47 19.56 -33.44 -18.03
CA ASN A 47 19.42 -34.28 -16.84
C ASN A 47 18.49 -33.68 -15.76
N LEU A 48 17.99 -32.46 -15.95
CA LEU A 48 16.98 -31.85 -15.08
C LEU A 48 15.60 -32.41 -15.41
N ASN A 49 15.36 -33.65 -14.98
CA ASN A 49 14.01 -34.21 -15.01
C ASN A 49 13.26 -33.82 -13.74
N GLU A 50 12.07 -33.25 -13.92
CA GLU A 50 11.12 -33.14 -12.82
C GLU A 50 10.55 -34.52 -12.50
N SER A 51 10.87 -35.01 -11.31
CA SER A 51 10.34 -36.29 -10.85
C SER A 51 8.84 -36.20 -10.58
N GLU A 52 8.08 -37.27 -10.88
CA GLU A 52 6.68 -37.41 -10.44
C GLU A 52 6.56 -37.22 -8.91
N ARG A 53 7.58 -37.65 -8.16
CA ARG A 53 7.73 -37.43 -6.72
C ARG A 53 7.70 -35.95 -6.31
N GLN A 54 8.18 -35.04 -7.14
CA GLN A 54 8.14 -33.60 -6.86
C GLN A 54 6.72 -33.07 -6.97
N LYS A 55 5.99 -33.50 -8.00
CA LYS A 55 4.58 -33.18 -8.20
C LYS A 55 3.71 -33.69 -7.05
N GLU A 56 3.91 -34.93 -6.61
CA GLU A 56 3.23 -35.51 -5.43
C GLU A 56 3.47 -34.66 -4.16
N ARG A 57 4.69 -34.16 -3.98
CA ARG A 57 5.01 -33.28 -2.83
C ARG A 57 4.32 -31.92 -2.91
N TYR A 58 4.26 -31.30 -4.09
CA TYR A 58 3.49 -30.08 -4.29
C TYR A 58 2.02 -30.32 -3.97
N GLU A 59 1.45 -31.41 -4.51
CA GLU A 59 0.08 -31.79 -4.26
C GLU A 59 -0.19 -31.94 -2.76
N TYR A 60 0.63 -32.71 -2.05
CA TYR A 60 0.52 -32.88 -0.60
C TYR A 60 0.50 -31.55 0.16
N GLN A 61 1.37 -30.58 -0.18
CA GLN A 61 1.40 -29.28 0.48
C GLN A 61 0.10 -28.47 0.25
N PHE A 62 -0.43 -28.48 -0.97
CA PHE A 62 -1.70 -27.82 -1.26
C PHE A 62 -2.90 -28.55 -0.63
N GLN A 63 -2.87 -29.88 -0.54
CA GLN A 63 -3.89 -30.65 0.18
C GLN A 63 -3.93 -30.28 1.67
N LEU A 64 -2.77 -30.12 2.33
CA LEU A 64 -2.72 -29.69 3.73
C LEU A 64 -3.35 -28.31 3.93
N VAL A 65 -3.06 -27.34 3.06
CA VAL A 65 -3.63 -25.99 3.18
C VAL A 65 -5.12 -25.96 2.85
N LYS A 66 -5.57 -26.77 1.91
CA LYS A 66 -6.99 -26.98 1.63
C LYS A 66 -7.69 -27.47 2.89
N SER A 67 -7.16 -28.52 3.51
CA SER A 67 -7.71 -29.09 4.74
C SER A 67 -7.73 -28.09 5.89
N TRP A 68 -6.68 -27.26 6.02
CA TRP A 68 -6.65 -26.17 7.01
C TRP A 68 -7.74 -25.12 6.76
N ALA A 69 -7.95 -24.70 5.51
CA ALA A 69 -9.00 -23.75 5.15
C ALA A 69 -10.40 -24.28 5.53
N ILE A 70 -10.63 -25.57 5.29
CA ILE A 70 -11.87 -26.26 5.66
C ILE A 70 -12.05 -26.29 7.17
N ASP A 71 -11.06 -26.80 7.92
CA ASP A 71 -11.11 -26.90 9.39
C ASP A 71 -11.39 -25.55 10.05
N LYS A 72 -10.67 -24.50 9.66
CA LYS A 72 -10.85 -23.17 10.28
C LYS A 72 -12.18 -22.52 9.94
N THR A 73 -12.70 -22.77 8.74
CA THR A 73 -14.04 -22.32 8.37
C THR A 73 -15.09 -23.03 9.23
N ASN A 74 -15.00 -24.36 9.35
CA ASN A 74 -15.92 -25.16 10.16
C ASN A 74 -15.89 -24.75 11.63
N LEU A 75 -14.71 -24.54 12.20
CA LEU A 75 -14.55 -24.11 13.59
C LEU A 75 -15.15 -22.73 13.84
N ALA A 76 -14.97 -21.78 12.91
CA ALA A 76 -15.55 -20.45 13.04
C ALA A 76 -17.08 -20.48 12.97
N ILE A 77 -17.65 -21.29 12.07
CA ILE A 77 -19.10 -21.49 11.94
C ILE A 77 -19.66 -22.16 13.19
N ALA A 78 -19.03 -23.22 13.68
CA ALA A 78 -19.46 -23.92 14.88
C ALA A 78 -19.56 -22.99 16.10
N LYS A 79 -18.54 -22.14 16.32
CA LYS A 79 -18.56 -21.13 17.39
C LYS A 79 -19.71 -20.13 17.24
N LYS A 80 -20.04 -19.73 16.01
CA LYS A 80 -21.14 -18.79 15.74
C LYS A 80 -22.51 -19.43 15.98
N ILE A 81 -22.69 -20.69 15.54
CA ILE A 81 -23.92 -21.46 15.81
C ILE A 81 -24.11 -21.65 17.32
N GLU A 82 -23.04 -22.02 18.04
CA GLU A 82 -23.07 -22.16 19.50
C GLU A 82 -23.46 -20.87 20.21
N LYS A 83 -22.89 -19.72 19.80
CA LYS A 83 -23.24 -18.41 20.36
C LYS A 83 -24.71 -18.05 20.11
N LYS A 84 -25.27 -18.41 18.96
CA LYS A 84 -26.63 -18.00 18.53
C LYS A 84 -27.75 -18.92 19.03
N PHE A 85 -27.50 -20.22 19.12
CA PHE A 85 -28.52 -21.23 19.44
C PHE A 85 -28.25 -22.01 20.74
N GLY A 86 -27.11 -21.77 21.39
CA GLY A 86 -26.67 -22.48 22.59
C GLY A 86 -26.04 -23.84 22.29
N ALA A 87 -25.20 -24.33 23.22
CA ALA A 87 -24.37 -25.52 23.06
C ALA A 87 -25.18 -26.77 22.66
N THR A 88 -26.34 -27.03 23.30
CA THR A 88 -27.14 -28.24 23.07
C THR A 88 -27.74 -28.31 21.65
N VAL A 89 -28.18 -27.18 21.09
CA VAL A 89 -28.73 -27.11 19.73
C VAL A 89 -27.59 -27.17 18.70
N ALA A 90 -26.48 -26.48 19.00
CA ALA A 90 -25.27 -26.57 18.19
C ALA A 90 -24.76 -28.01 18.11
N THR A 91 -24.69 -28.77 19.21
CA THR A 91 -24.26 -30.17 19.18
C THR A 91 -25.17 -31.04 18.29
N LYS A 92 -26.49 -30.84 18.29
CA LYS A 92 -27.43 -31.58 17.41
C LYS A 92 -27.37 -31.16 15.94
N MET A 93 -27.12 -29.88 15.65
CA MET A 93 -26.92 -29.42 14.27
C MET A 93 -25.54 -29.82 13.72
N LEU A 94 -24.53 -29.81 14.59
CA LEU A 94 -23.15 -30.17 14.28
C LEU A 94 -22.89 -31.69 14.39
N SER A 95 -23.79 -32.50 14.95
CA SER A 95 -23.62 -33.96 15.05
C SER A 95 -23.66 -34.66 13.69
N ASN A 96 -24.29 -34.04 12.68
CA ASN A 96 -24.23 -34.48 11.28
C ASN A 96 -23.00 -33.92 10.54
N LEU A 97 -22.27 -33.01 11.18
CA LEU A 97 -21.04 -32.40 10.68
C LEU A 97 -19.81 -33.07 11.30
N THR A 98 -19.93 -33.63 12.51
CA THR A 98 -18.88 -34.45 13.13
C THR A 98 -18.88 -35.84 12.50
N PRO A 99 -17.74 -36.37 12.03
CA PRO A 99 -17.63 -37.82 11.99
C PRO A 99 -17.80 -38.28 13.42
N THR A 100 -18.43 -39.42 13.62
CA THR A 100 -18.35 -40.14 14.88
C THR A 100 -16.90 -40.09 15.35
N LEU A 101 -16.66 -39.74 16.61
CA LEU A 101 -15.37 -39.95 17.29
C LEU A 101 -15.13 -41.47 17.33
N SER A 102 -14.91 -42.10 16.19
CA SER A 102 -14.78 -43.54 16.04
C SER A 102 -13.33 -43.88 15.80
N GLN A 103 -12.69 -44.21 16.92
CA GLN A 103 -11.86 -45.42 17.05
C GLN A 103 -10.59 -45.46 16.19
N SER A 104 -9.58 -44.72 16.62
CA SER A 104 -8.38 -45.37 17.16
C SER A 104 -7.45 -44.29 17.70
N ARG A 105 -6.91 -44.52 18.89
CA ARG A 105 -5.67 -43.88 19.30
C ARG A 105 -4.60 -44.35 18.31
N GLN A 106 -4.40 -43.65 17.20
CA GLN A 106 -3.19 -43.83 16.41
C GLN A 106 -2.03 -43.22 17.19
N SER A 107 -0.94 -43.97 17.24
CA SER A 107 0.23 -43.66 18.07
C SER A 107 0.81 -42.30 17.68
N LYS A 108 1.55 -41.67 18.60
CA LYS A 108 2.15 -40.32 18.44
C LYS A 108 3.06 -40.13 17.21
N GLN A 109 3.26 -41.14 16.37
CA GLN A 109 4.09 -41.11 15.17
C GLN A 109 3.31 -40.91 13.86
N ASP A 110 1.98 -41.06 13.84
CA ASP A 110 1.16 -40.94 12.60
C ASP A 110 0.28 -39.67 12.54
N ALA A 111 0.61 -38.63 13.30
CA ALA A 111 -0.16 -37.38 13.37
C ALA A 111 -0.04 -36.48 12.11
N THR A 112 0.22 -37.07 10.93
CA THR A 112 0.49 -36.33 9.69
C THR A 112 -0.70 -36.16 8.77
N ASP A 113 -1.78 -36.92 8.94
CA ASP A 113 -2.98 -36.79 8.10
C ASP A 113 -4.21 -36.45 8.94
N PRO A 114 -4.72 -35.21 8.85
CA PRO A 114 -5.79 -34.78 9.73
C PRO A 114 -7.17 -35.14 9.15
N VAL A 115 -7.96 -35.89 9.94
CA VAL A 115 -9.36 -36.25 9.65
C VAL A 115 -10.30 -35.16 10.15
N PHE A 116 -11.20 -34.65 9.31
CA PHE A 116 -12.02 -33.47 9.63
C PHE A 116 -13.52 -33.57 9.29
N PRO A 117 -14.38 -32.91 10.10
CA PRO A 117 -15.82 -32.77 9.87
C PRO A 117 -16.15 -32.06 8.54
N THR A 118 -17.13 -32.55 7.78
CA THR A 118 -17.48 -32.01 6.46
C THR A 118 -18.76 -31.19 6.55
N ILE A 119 -18.68 -29.86 6.44
CA ILE A 119 -19.82 -29.07 5.94
C ILE A 119 -20.13 -29.58 4.54
N ARG A 120 -21.37 -30.05 4.31
CA ARG A 120 -21.81 -30.50 2.99
C ARG A 120 -21.71 -29.35 1.99
N ILE A 121 -20.59 -29.28 1.30
CA ILE A 121 -20.44 -28.52 0.07
C ILE A 121 -21.04 -29.33 -1.08
N THR A 122 -21.50 -28.64 -2.12
CA THR A 122 -21.98 -29.33 -3.32
C THR A 122 -20.87 -30.16 -3.96
N GLU A 123 -21.24 -31.24 -4.65
CA GLU A 123 -20.29 -32.07 -5.40
C GLU A 123 -19.48 -31.23 -6.41
N ALA A 124 -20.16 -30.31 -7.09
CA ALA A 124 -19.54 -29.33 -7.99
C ALA A 124 -18.47 -28.47 -7.30
N THR A 125 -18.73 -27.95 -6.09
CA THR A 125 -17.72 -27.22 -5.31
C THR A 125 -16.54 -28.12 -4.92
N GLY A 126 -16.81 -29.37 -4.57
CA GLY A 126 -15.77 -30.36 -4.27
C GLY A 126 -14.85 -30.61 -5.46
N GLU A 127 -15.40 -30.71 -6.67
CA GLU A 127 -14.65 -30.84 -7.92
C GLU A 127 -13.84 -29.58 -8.24
N GLN A 128 -14.42 -28.39 -8.06
CA GLN A 128 -13.70 -27.12 -8.25
C GLN A 128 -12.47 -27.01 -7.35
N ILE A 129 -12.58 -27.42 -6.08
CA ILE A 129 -11.44 -27.39 -5.15
C ILE A 129 -10.37 -28.42 -5.57
N LYS A 130 -10.76 -29.61 -6.05
CA LYS A 130 -9.80 -30.58 -6.60
C LYS A 130 -9.08 -30.02 -7.83
N SER A 131 -9.82 -29.38 -8.74
CA SER A 131 -9.24 -28.71 -9.91
C SER A 131 -8.26 -27.60 -9.50
N LEU A 132 -8.60 -26.82 -8.48
CA LEU A 132 -7.74 -25.76 -7.94
C LEU A 132 -6.40 -26.31 -7.42
N VAL A 133 -6.41 -27.45 -6.72
CA VAL A 133 -5.17 -28.10 -6.28
C VAL A 133 -4.30 -28.46 -7.48
N ASN A 134 -4.88 -29.11 -8.50
CA ASN A 134 -4.14 -29.51 -9.70
C ASN A 134 -3.56 -28.30 -10.45
N GLU A 135 -4.32 -27.21 -10.57
CA GLU A 135 -3.87 -25.96 -11.19
C GLU A 135 -2.67 -25.36 -10.45
N TYR A 136 -2.74 -25.28 -9.12
CA TYR A 136 -1.64 -24.73 -8.33
C TYR A 136 -0.41 -25.63 -8.34
N VAL A 137 -0.58 -26.96 -8.38
CA VAL A 137 0.53 -27.90 -8.58
C VAL A 137 1.24 -27.62 -9.90
N GLN A 138 0.50 -27.54 -11.01
CA GLN A 138 1.10 -27.27 -12.33
C GLN A 138 1.75 -25.89 -12.40
N THR A 139 1.10 -24.88 -11.84
CA THR A 139 1.63 -23.51 -11.76
C THR A 139 2.95 -23.49 -10.99
N ASN A 140 3.03 -24.19 -9.86
CA ASN A 140 4.22 -24.17 -9.02
C ASN A 140 5.37 -25.03 -9.55
N LEU A 141 5.08 -26.10 -10.31
CA LEU A 141 6.08 -26.77 -11.14
C LEU A 141 6.65 -25.78 -12.17
N GLY A 142 5.80 -25.06 -12.90
CA GLY A 142 6.21 -24.03 -13.84
C GLY A 142 7.05 -22.92 -13.20
N LEU A 143 6.65 -22.41 -12.03
CA LEU A 143 7.44 -21.42 -11.28
C LEU A 143 8.80 -21.97 -10.85
N SER A 144 8.88 -23.23 -10.44
CA SER A 144 10.15 -23.90 -10.11
C SER A 144 11.06 -24.00 -11.32
N ARG A 145 10.55 -24.38 -12.50
CA ARG A 145 11.34 -24.37 -13.76
C ARG A 145 11.83 -22.98 -14.11
N ASN A 146 10.90 -22.02 -14.14
CA ASN A 146 11.19 -20.64 -14.55
C ASN A 146 12.29 -20.00 -13.69
N ILE A 147 12.28 -20.23 -12.38
CA ILE A 147 13.30 -19.63 -11.50
C ILE A 147 14.68 -20.29 -11.68
N LYS A 148 14.70 -21.59 -12.02
CA LYS A 148 15.94 -22.33 -12.35
C LYS A 148 16.50 -21.83 -13.69
N ASP A 149 15.65 -21.69 -14.71
CA ASP A 149 16.02 -21.16 -16.03
C ASP A 149 16.52 -19.71 -15.97
N GLU A 150 15.89 -18.86 -15.16
CA GLU A 150 16.34 -17.49 -14.93
C GLU A 150 17.72 -17.45 -14.26
N TYR A 151 17.98 -18.33 -13.28
CA TYR A 151 19.30 -18.44 -12.68
C TYR A 151 20.35 -18.87 -13.70
N PHE A 152 20.06 -19.91 -14.50
CA PHE A 152 20.92 -20.36 -15.58
C PHE A 152 21.29 -19.25 -16.56
N ALA A 153 20.29 -18.57 -17.12
CA ALA A 153 20.50 -17.53 -18.11
C ALA A 153 21.34 -16.37 -17.54
N LYS A 154 21.08 -16.01 -16.27
CA LYS A 154 21.87 -14.98 -15.59
C LYS A 154 23.33 -15.40 -15.42
N THR A 155 23.59 -16.63 -14.99
CA THR A 155 24.95 -17.16 -14.84
C THR A 155 25.68 -17.21 -16.17
N GLN A 156 25.03 -17.69 -17.24
CA GLN A 156 25.61 -17.73 -18.58
C GLN A 156 25.98 -16.33 -19.08
N ASN A 157 25.11 -15.34 -18.88
CA ASN A 157 25.38 -13.95 -19.23
C ASN A 157 26.56 -13.37 -18.44
N GLN A 158 26.68 -13.68 -17.14
CA GLN A 158 27.82 -13.25 -16.32
C GLN A 158 29.14 -13.84 -16.83
N ILE A 159 29.15 -15.12 -17.21
CA ILE A 159 30.33 -15.79 -17.78
C ILE A 159 30.74 -15.11 -19.10
N PHE A 160 29.82 -14.93 -20.04
CA PHE A 160 30.13 -14.28 -21.32
C PHE A 160 30.62 -12.83 -21.16
N GLN A 161 30.01 -12.07 -20.25
CA GLN A 161 30.45 -10.71 -19.97
C GLN A 161 31.86 -10.68 -19.36
N GLY A 162 32.15 -11.57 -18.41
CA GLY A 162 33.47 -11.67 -17.79
C GLY A 162 34.57 -12.03 -18.81
N ILE A 163 34.30 -12.99 -19.69
CA ILE A 163 35.24 -13.37 -20.76
C ILE A 163 35.50 -12.18 -21.70
N ARG A 164 34.43 -11.48 -22.12
CA ARG A 164 34.55 -10.28 -22.97
C ARG A 164 35.36 -9.15 -22.29
N GLN A 165 35.33 -9.09 -20.97
CA GLN A 165 36.08 -8.12 -20.16
C GLN A 165 37.53 -8.59 -19.87
N GLY A 166 37.96 -9.73 -20.41
CA GLY A 166 39.31 -10.27 -20.23
C GLY A 166 39.54 -11.01 -18.91
N SER A 167 38.49 -11.32 -18.15
CA SER A 167 38.62 -12.13 -16.94
C SER A 167 38.78 -13.61 -17.28
N SER A 168 39.58 -14.33 -16.48
CA SER A 168 39.72 -15.78 -16.65
C SER A 168 38.42 -16.50 -16.27
N PHE A 169 38.10 -17.58 -16.98
CA PHE A 169 36.92 -18.40 -16.70
C PHE A 169 36.84 -18.82 -15.23
N GLN A 170 37.98 -19.24 -14.64
CA GLN A 170 38.06 -19.66 -13.25
C GLN A 170 37.70 -18.54 -12.27
N THR A 171 38.21 -17.31 -12.51
CA THR A 171 37.88 -16.15 -11.68
C THR A 171 36.39 -15.84 -11.71
N ILE A 172 35.77 -15.92 -12.89
CA ILE A 172 34.35 -15.63 -13.06
C ILE A 172 33.48 -16.68 -12.34
N VAL A 173 33.82 -17.97 -12.49
CA VAL A 173 33.14 -19.07 -11.79
C VAL A 173 33.25 -18.91 -10.27
N ASP A 174 34.42 -18.56 -9.75
CA ASP A 174 34.61 -18.34 -8.31
C ASP A 174 33.74 -17.18 -7.78
N ASP A 175 33.58 -16.11 -8.55
CA ASP A 175 32.71 -14.98 -8.17
C ASP A 175 31.22 -15.33 -8.25
N ILE A 176 30.80 -16.13 -9.23
CA ILE A 176 29.43 -16.65 -9.32
C ILE A 176 29.11 -17.56 -8.13
N VAL A 177 30.05 -18.43 -7.76
CA VAL A 177 29.93 -19.32 -6.60
C VAL A 177 29.83 -18.51 -5.31
N LYS A 178 30.64 -17.46 -5.14
CA LYS A 178 30.60 -16.57 -3.97
C LYS A 178 29.29 -15.79 -3.86
N THR A 179 28.72 -15.37 -4.98
CA THR A 179 27.49 -14.56 -5.00
C THR A 179 26.21 -15.40 -4.89
N GLY A 180 26.26 -16.71 -5.19
CA GLY A 180 25.30 -17.72 -4.74
C GLY A 180 23.83 -17.52 -5.13
N GLY A 181 23.55 -16.66 -6.11
CA GLY A 181 22.17 -16.45 -6.62
C GLY A 181 21.22 -15.71 -5.68
N GLY A 182 21.72 -14.89 -4.75
CA GLY A 182 20.92 -14.26 -3.69
C GLY A 182 19.63 -13.55 -4.13
N VAL A 183 19.65 -12.82 -5.26
CA VAL A 183 18.44 -12.13 -5.79
C VAL A 183 17.38 -13.13 -6.28
N THR A 184 17.82 -14.17 -6.99
CA THR A 184 16.94 -15.21 -7.54
C THR A 184 16.35 -16.07 -6.42
N ARG A 185 17.13 -16.32 -5.36
CA ARG A 185 16.65 -16.97 -4.14
C ARG A 185 15.59 -16.15 -3.40
N SER A 186 15.78 -14.84 -3.25
CA SER A 186 14.78 -13.94 -2.64
C SER A 186 13.47 -13.91 -3.43
N LYS A 187 13.57 -13.97 -4.77
CA LYS A 187 12.41 -14.09 -5.67
C LYS A 187 11.69 -15.43 -5.48
N ALA A 188 12.42 -16.54 -5.41
CA ALA A 188 11.87 -17.87 -5.11
C ALA A 188 11.11 -17.88 -3.77
N GLU A 189 11.68 -17.28 -2.74
CA GLU A 189 11.04 -17.16 -1.42
C GLU A 189 9.75 -16.33 -1.47
N PHE A 190 9.77 -15.21 -2.20
CA PHE A 190 8.58 -14.38 -2.39
C PHE A 190 7.48 -15.15 -3.12
N TRP A 191 7.80 -15.83 -4.23
CA TRP A 191 6.84 -16.66 -4.96
C TRP A 191 6.24 -17.76 -4.08
N ALA A 192 7.06 -18.50 -3.34
CA ALA A 192 6.55 -19.58 -2.51
C ALA A 192 5.53 -19.08 -1.47
N ARG A 193 5.80 -17.94 -0.82
CA ARG A 193 4.87 -17.31 0.13
C ARG A 193 3.59 -16.82 -0.54
N ASP A 194 3.74 -16.14 -1.67
CA ASP A 194 2.62 -15.58 -2.43
C ASP A 194 1.64 -16.67 -2.90
N GLN A 195 2.17 -17.78 -3.41
CA GLN A 195 1.37 -18.90 -3.91
C GLN A 195 0.53 -19.55 -2.80
N MET A 196 1.09 -19.69 -1.59
CA MET A 196 0.33 -20.23 -0.46
C MET A 196 -0.77 -19.30 0.01
N GLY A 197 -0.51 -17.98 0.05
CA GLY A 197 -1.51 -16.99 0.43
C GLY A 197 -2.71 -16.99 -0.53
N ARG A 198 -2.42 -17.00 -1.84
CA ARG A 198 -3.45 -17.03 -2.90
C ARG A 198 -4.25 -18.31 -2.91
N PHE A 199 -3.58 -19.46 -2.79
CA PHE A 199 -4.27 -20.75 -2.72
C PHE A 199 -5.18 -20.81 -1.49
N PHE A 200 -4.67 -20.43 -0.32
CA PHE A 200 -5.44 -20.43 0.91
C PHE A 200 -6.69 -19.51 0.83
N GLY A 201 -6.53 -18.30 0.30
CA GLY A 201 -7.65 -17.37 0.08
C GLY A 201 -8.71 -17.94 -0.86
N THR A 202 -8.28 -18.50 -2.00
CA THR A 202 -9.18 -19.07 -3.02
C THR A 202 -9.90 -20.32 -2.51
N ALA A 203 -9.18 -21.24 -1.85
CA ALA A 203 -9.76 -22.43 -1.25
C ALA A 203 -10.77 -22.09 -0.15
N THR A 204 -10.47 -21.07 0.67
CA THR A 204 -11.39 -20.55 1.69
C THR A 204 -12.65 -19.97 1.06
N MET A 205 -12.51 -19.16 0.00
CA MET A 205 -13.63 -18.60 -0.74
C MET A 205 -14.55 -19.70 -1.28
N LEU A 206 -14.01 -20.64 -2.07
CA LEU A 206 -14.79 -21.73 -2.67
C LEU A 206 -15.53 -22.55 -1.62
N HIS A 207 -14.87 -22.82 -0.49
CA HIS A 207 -15.50 -23.57 0.58
C HIS A 207 -16.64 -22.79 1.25
N GLN A 208 -16.43 -21.50 1.56
CA GLN A 208 -17.46 -20.66 2.19
C GLN A 208 -18.65 -20.41 1.26
N THR A 209 -18.42 -20.11 -0.02
CA THR A 209 -19.49 -19.90 -0.99
C THR A 209 -20.25 -21.19 -1.27
N GLY A 210 -19.56 -22.33 -1.39
CA GLY A 210 -20.19 -23.64 -1.54
C GLY A 210 -20.95 -24.12 -0.30
N ALA A 211 -20.62 -23.60 0.88
CA ALA A 211 -21.38 -23.77 2.11
C ALA A 211 -22.59 -22.80 2.23
N GLY A 212 -22.81 -21.92 1.24
CA GLY A 212 -23.91 -20.96 1.23
C GLY A 212 -23.67 -19.72 2.10
N ILE A 213 -22.43 -19.44 2.49
CA ILE A 213 -22.10 -18.30 3.33
C ILE A 213 -22.02 -17.05 2.45
N PRO A 214 -22.78 -15.98 2.73
CA PRO A 214 -22.88 -14.82 1.85
C PRO A 214 -21.63 -13.93 1.87
N GLY A 215 -20.85 -13.98 2.94
CA GLY A 215 -19.71 -13.07 3.13
C GLY A 215 -18.76 -13.50 4.25
N TYR A 216 -17.90 -12.57 4.61
CA TYR A 216 -16.83 -12.79 5.57
C TYR A 216 -16.46 -11.49 6.29
N VAL A 217 -15.89 -11.62 7.48
CA VAL A 217 -15.15 -10.54 8.13
C VAL A 217 -13.70 -10.62 7.69
N TRP A 218 -13.17 -9.51 7.20
CA TRP A 218 -11.77 -9.41 6.81
C TRP A 218 -10.90 -9.41 8.07
N ARG A 219 -9.92 -10.32 8.12
CA ARG A 219 -8.98 -10.43 9.23
C ARG A 219 -7.54 -10.32 8.77
N CYS A 220 -6.74 -9.59 9.56
CA CYS A 220 -5.33 -9.35 9.30
C CYS A 220 -4.44 -10.03 10.35
N THR A 221 -3.18 -10.33 9.99
CA THR A 221 -2.19 -10.80 10.98
C THR A 221 -1.65 -9.65 11.86
N HIS A 222 -2.10 -8.42 11.60
CA HIS A 222 -1.69 -7.12 12.18
C HIS A 222 -0.22 -6.77 11.95
N PHE A 223 0.72 -7.64 12.33
CA PHE A 223 2.14 -7.46 12.10
C PHE A 223 2.49 -7.60 10.62
N ARG A 224 3.25 -6.64 10.07
CA ARG A 224 3.68 -6.59 8.65
C ARG A 224 2.55 -6.59 7.63
N THR A 225 1.32 -6.27 8.06
CA THR A 225 0.18 -6.07 7.16
C THR A 225 0.21 -4.63 6.63
N ARG A 226 -0.12 -4.43 5.36
CA ARG A 226 -0.15 -3.10 4.74
C ARG A 226 -1.30 -2.28 5.31
N ASP A 227 -1.11 -0.97 5.46
CA ASP A 227 -2.11 -0.08 6.06
C ASP A 227 -3.49 -0.16 5.40
N GLN A 228 -3.53 -0.36 4.08
CA GLN A 228 -4.80 -0.47 3.35
C GLN A 228 -5.54 -1.76 3.66
N HIS A 229 -4.82 -2.85 3.95
CA HIS A 229 -5.41 -4.10 4.40
C HIS A 229 -5.84 -3.99 5.87
N LEU A 230 -5.06 -3.31 6.70
CA LEU A 230 -5.40 -3.03 8.10
C LEU A 230 -6.70 -2.23 8.23
N LYS A 231 -6.99 -1.31 7.29
CA LYS A 231 -8.27 -0.57 7.28
C LYS A 231 -9.48 -1.46 7.06
N LEU A 232 -9.31 -2.57 6.33
CA LEU A 232 -10.36 -3.55 6.10
C LEU A 232 -10.53 -4.50 7.30
N ASP A 233 -9.58 -4.52 8.24
CA ASP A 233 -9.67 -5.42 9.38
C ASP A 233 -10.95 -5.19 10.20
N ASN A 234 -11.59 -6.28 10.59
CA ASN A 234 -12.86 -6.30 11.32
C ASN A 234 -14.02 -5.61 10.59
N THR A 235 -13.99 -5.59 9.24
CA THR A 235 -15.12 -5.13 8.40
C THR A 235 -15.78 -6.30 7.67
N TYR A 236 -17.11 -6.25 7.51
CA TYR A 236 -17.88 -7.29 6.80
C TYR A 236 -17.89 -7.05 5.28
N HIS A 237 -17.59 -8.08 4.50
CA HIS A 237 -17.58 -8.07 3.03
C HIS A 237 -18.41 -9.22 2.49
N ARG A 238 -19.06 -9.02 1.35
CA ARG A 238 -19.75 -10.10 0.64
C ARG A 238 -18.84 -10.78 -0.36
N TRP A 239 -19.04 -12.07 -0.60
CA TRP A 239 -18.25 -12.82 -1.59
C TRP A 239 -18.56 -12.41 -3.04
N ASP A 240 -19.76 -11.90 -3.31
CA ASP A 240 -20.14 -11.39 -4.64
C ASP A 240 -19.59 -10.00 -4.95
N LYS A 241 -18.97 -9.33 -3.98
CA LYS A 241 -18.45 -7.97 -4.11
C LYS A 241 -17.02 -7.88 -3.62
N ARG A 242 -16.08 -7.77 -4.56
CA ARG A 242 -14.65 -7.59 -4.29
C ARG A 242 -14.39 -6.22 -3.67
N PRO A 243 -13.74 -6.12 -2.49
CA PRO A 243 -13.36 -4.83 -1.93
C PRO A 243 -12.20 -4.20 -2.69
N LYS A 244 -12.22 -2.86 -2.76
CA LYS A 244 -11.20 -2.07 -3.45
C LYS A 244 -10.10 -1.65 -2.48
N ILE A 245 -8.86 -1.97 -2.81
CA ILE A 245 -7.64 -1.63 -2.07
C ILE A 245 -6.84 -0.61 -2.87
N LEU A 246 -6.42 0.49 -2.24
CA LEU A 246 -5.74 1.60 -2.91
C LEU A 246 -4.24 1.63 -2.63
N TYR A 247 -3.42 1.40 -3.65
CA TYR A 247 -1.98 1.60 -3.63
C TYR A 247 -1.60 2.86 -4.40
N GLY A 248 -1.65 4.01 -3.73
CA GLY A 248 -1.41 5.29 -4.39
C GLY A 248 -2.50 5.58 -5.43
N THR A 249 -2.14 5.55 -6.73
CA THR A 249 -3.06 5.68 -7.89
C THR A 249 -3.69 4.37 -8.32
N LYS A 250 -3.10 3.22 -7.94
CA LYS A 250 -3.54 1.92 -8.41
C LYS A 250 -4.61 1.38 -7.49
N THR A 251 -5.77 1.05 -8.04
CA THR A 251 -6.80 0.28 -7.37
C THR A 251 -6.61 -1.20 -7.68
N CYS A 252 -6.70 -2.03 -6.65
CA CYS A 252 -6.73 -3.48 -6.76
C CYS A 252 -8.05 -3.95 -6.13
N GLU A 253 -8.83 -4.75 -6.86
CA GLU A 253 -10.07 -5.32 -6.34
C GLU A 253 -9.81 -6.78 -5.98
N CYS A 254 -9.68 -7.07 -4.69
CA CYS A 254 -9.24 -8.39 -4.26
C CYS A 254 -9.80 -8.79 -2.89
N HIS A 255 -10.07 -10.09 -2.76
CA HIS A 255 -10.42 -10.71 -1.48
C HIS A 255 -9.16 -10.97 -0.63
N PRO A 256 -9.29 -11.29 0.68
CA PRO A 256 -8.15 -11.62 1.51
C PRO A 256 -7.33 -12.76 0.91
N GLY A 257 -6.00 -12.59 0.84
CA GLY A 257 -5.08 -13.59 0.31
C GLY A 257 -4.83 -13.49 -1.21
N GLU A 258 -5.65 -12.79 -1.98
CA GLU A 258 -5.46 -12.65 -3.44
C GLU A 258 -4.36 -11.62 -3.80
N ASP A 259 -4.15 -10.63 -2.93
CA ASP A 259 -3.11 -9.61 -3.13
C ASP A 259 -1.70 -10.16 -2.89
N TRP A 260 -0.68 -9.50 -3.43
CA TRP A 260 0.68 -10.03 -3.40
C TRP A 260 1.21 -10.23 -1.97
N ASN A 261 1.77 -11.40 -1.67
CA ASN A 261 2.32 -11.77 -0.37
C ASN A 261 1.37 -11.38 0.81
N CYS A 262 0.07 -11.55 0.61
CA CYS A 262 -0.96 -11.21 1.57
C CYS A 262 -1.23 -12.38 2.52
N ARG A 263 -1.29 -12.11 3.83
CA ARG A 263 -1.65 -13.09 4.87
C ARG A 263 -3.00 -12.80 5.54
N CYS A 264 -3.78 -11.89 4.96
CA CYS A 264 -5.15 -11.64 5.41
C CYS A 264 -6.01 -12.87 5.10
N TRP A 265 -7.05 -13.10 5.89
CA TRP A 265 -7.97 -14.22 5.67
C TRP A 265 -9.43 -13.81 5.84
N ALA A 266 -10.31 -14.54 5.17
CA ALA A 266 -11.75 -14.39 5.29
C ALA A 266 -12.27 -15.24 6.46
N GLU A 267 -12.73 -14.61 7.54
CA GLU A 267 -13.48 -15.30 8.59
C GLU A 267 -14.95 -15.39 8.18
N PRO A 268 -15.58 -16.57 8.11
CA PRO A 268 -16.95 -16.72 7.61
C PRO A 268 -17.93 -15.89 8.43
N SER A 269 -18.87 -15.19 7.78
CA SER A 269 -19.80 -14.29 8.46
C SER A 269 -21.16 -14.20 7.77
N LEU A 270 -22.21 -14.06 8.56
CA LEU A 270 -23.58 -13.82 8.09
C LEU A 270 -23.95 -12.33 8.04
N GLY A 271 -23.08 -11.45 8.57
CA GLY A 271 -23.27 -9.99 8.57
C GLY A 271 -24.05 -9.42 9.76
N ASP A 272 -24.55 -10.25 10.68
CA ASP A 272 -25.32 -9.84 11.88
C ASP A 272 -24.47 -9.79 13.17
N GLU A 273 -23.15 -9.67 13.03
CA GLU A 273 -22.20 -9.86 14.13
C GLU A 273 -21.92 -8.57 14.91
N GLU A 274 -22.13 -8.60 16.23
CA GLU A 274 -21.83 -7.47 17.12
C GLU A 274 -20.34 -7.05 17.07
N GLY A 275 -20.09 -5.75 17.00
CA GLY A 275 -18.74 -5.17 16.98
C GLY A 275 -18.01 -5.29 15.64
N VAL A 276 -18.63 -5.89 14.63
CA VAL A 276 -18.12 -5.89 13.24
C VAL A 276 -18.52 -4.57 12.58
N LYS A 277 -17.54 -3.91 11.96
CA LYS A 277 -17.80 -2.68 11.22
C LYS A 277 -18.45 -3.02 9.89
N GLU A 278 -19.48 -2.27 9.51
CA GLU A 278 -19.99 -2.35 8.14
C GLU A 278 -18.90 -1.85 7.18
N TRP A 279 -18.52 -2.66 6.19
CA TRP A 279 -17.70 -2.15 5.11
C TRP A 279 -18.58 -1.27 4.24
N LYS A 280 -18.39 0.04 4.40
CA LYS A 280 -18.92 1.00 3.44
C LYS A 280 -17.96 1.00 2.28
N ASP A 281 -18.42 0.46 1.16
CA ASP A 281 -17.78 0.68 -0.12
C ASP A 281 -17.81 2.19 -0.35
N GLU A 282 -16.72 2.88 -0.02
CA GLU A 282 -16.54 4.33 -0.16
C GLU A 282 -16.75 4.79 -1.62
N TRP A 283 -17.09 3.88 -2.52
CA TRP A 283 -17.25 4.05 -3.96
C TRP A 283 -18.70 4.00 -4.49
N VAL A 284 -19.71 3.49 -3.75
CA VAL A 284 -21.12 3.43 -4.24
C VAL A 284 -22.06 4.44 -3.57
N ALA A 285 -21.59 5.19 -2.58
CA ALA A 285 -22.34 6.33 -2.05
C ALA A 285 -21.70 7.65 -2.49
N GLN A 286 -22.54 8.51 -3.07
CA GLN A 286 -22.39 9.96 -3.18
C GLN A 286 -21.66 10.46 -4.44
N THR A 287 -22.46 10.60 -5.51
CA THR A 287 -22.49 11.81 -6.37
C THR A 287 -22.77 13.05 -5.51
N LEU A 288 -21.85 13.36 -4.63
CA LEU A 288 -21.01 14.48 -4.84
C LEU A 288 -21.83 15.85 -4.94
N ASP A 289 -21.98 16.66 -3.87
CA ASP A 289 -22.27 18.14 -3.81
C ASP A 289 -21.20 19.04 -3.08
N LEU A 290 -20.83 20.20 -3.66
CA LEU A 290 -19.74 21.10 -3.23
C LEU A 290 -20.10 22.57 -3.11
N THR A 291 -21.37 22.86 -2.88
CA THR A 291 -21.75 24.21 -2.54
C THR A 291 -21.26 24.56 -1.12
N LEU A 292 -20.47 25.63 -1.02
CA LEU A 292 -19.99 26.22 0.22
C LEU A 292 -21.11 27.04 0.88
N ASN A 293 -21.86 26.40 1.78
CA ASN A 293 -22.98 27.02 2.48
C ASN A 293 -22.80 26.83 3.99
N GLU A 294 -23.43 27.69 4.80
CA GLU A 294 -23.33 27.69 6.27
C GLU A 294 -23.72 26.35 6.94
N ALA A 295 -24.42 25.47 6.22
CA ALA A 295 -24.84 24.14 6.67
C ALA A 295 -23.76 23.04 6.60
N ASN A 296 -22.69 23.22 5.81
CA ASN A 296 -21.68 22.16 5.55
C ASN A 296 -20.32 22.38 6.23
N THR A 297 -20.19 23.37 7.12
CA THR A 297 -18.95 23.68 7.85
C THR A 297 -19.13 23.40 9.34
N SER A 298 -18.53 22.32 9.86
CA SER A 298 -18.45 22.10 11.31
C SER A 298 -17.30 22.94 11.88
N ILE A 299 -17.60 24.19 12.25
CA ILE A 299 -16.64 25.07 12.89
C ILE A 299 -16.86 24.96 14.41
N GLN A 300 -16.05 24.14 15.08
CA GLN A 300 -15.97 24.16 16.54
C GLN A 300 -15.12 25.37 16.94
N VAL A 301 -15.76 26.54 17.03
CA VAL A 301 -15.09 27.76 17.49
C VAL A 301 -15.16 27.80 19.01
N GLU A 302 -14.14 27.27 19.68
CA GLU A 302 -13.79 27.75 21.02
C GLU A 302 -12.57 28.65 20.90
N ASN A 303 -12.89 29.91 20.60
CA ASN A 303 -12.08 31.11 20.62
C ASN A 303 -10.88 31.26 19.67
N SER A 304 -10.88 32.46 19.06
CA SER A 304 -9.76 33.24 18.50
C SER A 304 -9.35 33.05 17.02
N LEU A 305 -10.18 32.38 16.20
CA LEU A 305 -10.30 32.62 14.75
C LEU A 305 -11.70 33.09 14.40
N SER A 306 -11.84 34.20 13.66
CA SER A 306 -13.16 34.63 13.22
C SER A 306 -13.64 33.72 12.09
N ARG A 307 -14.82 33.10 12.27
CA ARG A 307 -15.54 32.35 11.23
C ARG A 307 -15.57 33.09 9.88
N ALA A 308 -15.64 34.42 9.92
CA ALA A 308 -15.58 35.29 8.75
C ALA A 308 -14.28 35.17 7.94
N GLN A 309 -13.10 35.16 8.58
CA GLN A 309 -11.81 35.03 7.90
C GLN A 309 -11.67 33.68 7.19
N ILE A 310 -12.11 32.60 7.82
CA ILE A 310 -12.09 31.25 7.24
C ILE A 310 -13.00 31.20 6.00
N VAL A 311 -14.22 31.72 6.11
CA VAL A 311 -15.17 31.77 5.00
C VAL A 311 -14.64 32.63 3.85
N GLU A 312 -14.03 33.78 4.13
CA GLU A 312 -13.43 34.67 3.12
C GLU A 312 -12.27 34.00 2.37
N SER A 313 -11.38 33.30 3.09
CA SER A 313 -10.28 32.55 2.49
C SER A 313 -10.79 31.44 1.58
N ILE A 314 -11.76 30.66 2.04
CA ILE A 314 -12.32 29.55 1.27
C ILE A 314 -13.04 30.06 0.02
N LYS A 315 -13.80 31.16 0.13
CA LYS A 315 -14.42 31.82 -1.03
C LYS A 315 -13.39 32.25 -2.06
N SER A 316 -12.27 32.83 -1.62
CA SER A 316 -11.18 33.28 -2.50
C SER A 316 -10.55 32.09 -3.24
N VAL A 317 -10.33 30.97 -2.56
CA VAL A 317 -9.80 29.75 -3.18
C VAL A 317 -10.80 29.19 -4.20
N ASN A 318 -12.08 29.08 -3.83
CA ASN A 318 -13.12 28.51 -4.68
C ASN A 318 -13.49 29.37 -5.89
N SER A 319 -13.25 30.70 -5.84
CA SER A 319 -13.42 31.56 -7.01
C SER A 319 -12.36 31.34 -8.09
N VAL A 320 -11.20 30.78 -7.71
CA VAL A 320 -10.08 30.54 -8.63
C VAL A 320 -10.07 29.08 -9.05
N LEU A 321 -9.95 28.20 -8.07
CA LEU A 321 -10.08 26.77 -8.28
C LEU A 321 -11.58 26.48 -8.34
N ASN A 322 -12.12 26.19 -9.52
CA ASN A 322 -13.52 25.78 -9.72
C ASN A 322 -13.74 24.37 -9.15
N ILE A 323 -13.54 24.24 -7.84
CA ILE A 323 -13.48 23.02 -7.06
C ILE A 323 -14.91 22.47 -7.01
N GLN A 324 -15.16 21.31 -7.64
CA GLN A 324 -16.37 20.48 -7.44
C GLN A 324 -16.11 19.03 -6.94
N PRO A 325 -15.38 18.76 -5.82
CA PRO A 325 -15.21 17.43 -5.19
C PRO A 325 -15.99 17.22 -3.89
N LYS A 326 -16.81 16.19 -3.84
CA LYS A 326 -18.00 16.31 -3.05
C LYS A 326 -18.24 15.06 -2.10
N ILE A 327 -17.45 14.97 -1.00
CA ILE A 327 -17.52 13.90 0.05
C ILE A 327 -17.30 14.54 1.44
N GLU A 328 -17.92 14.02 2.52
CA GLU A 328 -17.83 14.61 3.88
C GLU A 328 -16.44 14.56 4.57
N ARG A 329 -15.56 13.60 4.26
CA ARG A 329 -14.19 13.53 4.83
C ARG A 329 -13.29 14.68 4.32
N HIS A 330 -13.66 15.27 3.19
CA HIS A 330 -12.99 16.44 2.62
C HIS A 330 -13.57 17.77 3.17
N LYS A 331 -14.45 17.72 4.19
CA LYS A 331 -14.83 18.93 4.93
C LYS A 331 -13.58 19.56 5.54
N PHE A 332 -13.42 20.86 5.33
CA PHE A 332 -12.35 21.61 5.98
C PHE A 332 -12.68 21.72 7.48
N LYS A 333 -11.91 21.01 8.31
CA LYS A 333 -11.96 21.14 9.77
C LYS A 333 -10.89 22.13 10.18
N PHE A 334 -11.29 23.27 10.73
CA PHE A 334 -10.38 24.26 11.30
C PHE A 334 -10.43 24.16 12.82
N LEU A 335 -9.27 23.97 13.44
CA LEU A 335 -9.11 23.88 14.89
C LEU A 335 -8.13 24.96 15.37
N PRO A 336 -8.32 25.55 16.56
CA PRO A 336 -7.32 26.41 17.15
C PRO A 336 -6.10 25.59 17.58
N ILE A 337 -4.90 26.15 17.47
CA ILE A 337 -3.73 25.59 18.16
C ILE A 337 -3.83 25.98 19.63
N GLU A 338 -4.01 25.00 20.53
CA GLU A 338 -3.99 25.24 21.97
C GLU A 338 -2.59 25.64 22.46
N ASN A 339 -2.52 26.46 23.52
CA ASN A 339 -1.25 26.89 24.14
C ASN A 339 -0.38 25.70 24.60
N SER A 340 -1.02 24.58 24.92
CA SER A 340 -0.42 23.30 25.33
C SER A 340 0.21 22.51 24.17
N HIS A 341 -0.13 22.85 22.92
CA HIS A 341 0.30 22.11 21.74
C HIS A 341 1.80 22.37 21.44
N PRO A 342 2.62 21.33 21.15
CA PRO A 342 4.06 21.48 20.91
C PRO A 342 4.42 22.47 19.79
N GLU A 343 3.52 22.64 18.82
CA GLU A 343 3.69 23.53 17.67
C GLU A 343 3.19 24.98 17.91
N PHE A 344 2.56 25.29 19.06
CA PHE A 344 2.02 26.62 19.36
C PHE A 344 3.07 27.74 19.34
N ALA A 345 4.29 27.42 19.76
CA ALA A 345 5.42 28.35 19.77
C ALA A 345 6.12 28.46 18.40
N ARG A 346 5.86 27.52 17.48
CA ARG A 346 6.65 27.34 16.24
C ARG A 346 5.88 27.72 14.99
N ALA A 347 4.60 27.38 14.92
CA ALA A 347 3.80 27.53 13.72
C ALA A 347 2.65 28.52 13.94
N SER A 348 2.33 29.28 12.88
CA SER A 348 1.11 30.08 12.80
C SER A 348 -0.07 29.26 12.26
N GLY A 349 0.21 28.14 11.61
CA GLY A 349 -0.77 27.14 11.17
C GLY A 349 -0.06 25.89 10.72
N PHE A 350 -0.75 24.75 10.71
CA PHE A 350 -0.29 23.52 10.10
C PHE A 350 -1.47 22.61 9.72
N TYR A 351 -1.31 21.85 8.65
CA TYR A 351 -2.18 20.73 8.28
C TYR A 351 -1.69 19.42 8.91
N GLU A 352 -2.60 18.67 9.54
CA GLU A 352 -2.31 17.35 10.12
C GLU A 352 -2.85 16.23 9.19
N PRO A 353 -1.99 15.51 8.46
CA PRO A 353 -2.42 14.50 7.49
C PRO A 353 -3.18 13.32 8.12
N SER A 354 -2.90 13.00 9.39
CA SER A 354 -3.53 11.87 10.07
C SER A 354 -5.01 12.12 10.40
N THR A 355 -5.37 13.37 10.72
CA THR A 355 -6.74 13.77 11.12
C THR A 355 -7.47 14.53 10.01
N GLY A 356 -6.75 15.06 9.02
CA GLY A 356 -7.29 15.90 7.95
C GLY A 356 -7.71 17.29 8.42
N ALA A 357 -7.32 17.68 9.64
CA ALA A 357 -7.63 18.97 10.25
C ALA A 357 -6.54 20.01 9.95
N ILE A 358 -6.96 21.26 9.81
CA ILE A 358 -6.09 22.42 9.68
C ILE A 358 -6.11 23.14 11.03
N TYR A 359 -4.95 23.23 11.66
CA TYR A 359 -4.78 23.94 12.90
C TYR A 359 -4.25 25.34 12.63
N ILE A 360 -4.89 26.37 13.17
CA ILE A 360 -4.45 27.76 12.99
C ILE A 360 -4.28 28.42 14.34
N LYS A 361 -3.20 29.19 14.51
CA LYS A 361 -2.97 29.94 15.74
C LYS A 361 -4.02 31.05 15.86
N PRO A 362 -4.56 31.28 17.06
CA PRO A 362 -5.54 32.33 17.20
C PRO A 362 -4.93 33.75 17.22
N GLY A 363 -5.68 34.75 16.74
CA GLY A 363 -5.27 36.17 16.79
C GLY A 363 -4.17 36.61 15.81
N ILE A 364 -3.96 35.89 14.70
CA ILE A 364 -2.95 36.25 13.69
C ILE A 364 -3.47 37.38 12.78
N ASP A 365 -2.67 38.43 12.61
CA ASP A 365 -2.95 39.54 11.67
C ASP A 365 -3.03 39.11 10.19
N ASN A 366 -2.38 37.99 9.84
CA ASN A 366 -2.27 37.44 8.49
C ASN A 366 -3.05 36.12 8.32
N ALA A 367 -4.18 35.98 9.01
CA ALA A 367 -4.95 34.74 9.02
C ALA A 367 -5.36 34.25 7.61
N GLN A 368 -5.63 35.16 6.67
CA GLN A 368 -6.14 34.78 5.35
C GLN A 368 -5.07 34.04 4.52
N THR A 369 -3.84 34.56 4.48
CA THR A 369 -2.72 33.90 3.77
C THR A 369 -2.36 32.58 4.43
N GLN A 370 -2.35 32.50 5.77
CA GLN A 370 -2.06 31.25 6.47
C GLN A 370 -3.12 30.19 6.19
N ILE A 371 -4.41 30.56 6.18
CA ILE A 371 -5.49 29.61 5.87
C ILE A 371 -5.36 29.09 4.43
N ILE A 372 -5.08 29.96 3.46
CA ILE A 372 -4.88 29.56 2.05
C ILE A 372 -3.67 28.63 1.90
N HIS A 373 -2.59 28.93 2.63
CA HIS A 373 -1.38 28.11 2.69
C HIS A 373 -1.68 26.68 3.18
N GLU A 374 -2.38 26.54 4.32
CA GLU A 374 -2.71 25.21 4.85
C GLU A 374 -3.76 24.47 4.02
N ILE A 375 -4.68 25.20 3.37
CA ILE A 375 -5.60 24.62 2.39
C ILE A 375 -4.78 23.97 1.25
N PHE A 376 -3.74 24.63 0.76
CA PHE A 376 -2.88 24.05 -0.27
C PHE A 376 -2.20 22.77 0.23
N HIS A 377 -1.61 22.75 1.43
CA HIS A 377 -0.99 21.52 1.98
C HIS A 377 -1.99 20.36 2.09
N LYS A 378 -3.23 20.66 2.45
CA LYS A 378 -4.31 19.66 2.43
C LYS A 378 -4.62 19.18 1.00
N LEU A 379 -4.75 20.08 0.04
CA LEU A 379 -4.99 19.73 -1.38
C LEU A 379 -3.81 18.94 -1.96
N ASP A 380 -2.58 19.31 -1.61
CA ASP A 380 -1.35 18.63 -2.03
C ASP A 380 -1.31 17.20 -1.49
N SER A 381 -1.58 17.03 -0.21
CA SER A 381 -1.63 15.72 0.45
C SER A 381 -2.80 14.85 -0.02
N GLU A 382 -4.00 15.41 -0.21
CA GLU A 382 -5.21 14.63 -0.47
C GLU A 382 -5.51 14.42 -1.96
N ILE A 383 -5.08 15.35 -2.82
CA ILE A 383 -5.45 15.39 -4.24
C ILE A 383 -4.20 15.30 -5.14
N LEU A 384 -3.15 16.10 -4.92
CA LEU A 384 -1.95 16.05 -5.75
C LEU A 384 -1.12 14.77 -5.50
N PHE A 385 -1.07 14.28 -4.26
CA PHE A 385 -0.41 13.01 -3.91
C PHE A 385 -1.13 11.77 -4.47
N ARG A 386 -2.43 11.89 -4.79
CA ARG A 386 -3.20 10.84 -5.50
C ARG A 386 -2.81 10.69 -6.97
N ALA A 387 -1.99 11.59 -7.54
CA ALA A 387 -1.45 11.44 -8.90
C ALA A 387 -0.25 10.47 -8.99
N GLY A 388 0.15 9.86 -7.87
CA GLY A 388 1.13 8.79 -7.83
C GLY A 388 2.55 9.33 -7.76
N TYR A 389 3.29 8.88 -6.74
CA TYR A 389 4.61 9.36 -6.32
C TYR A 389 4.57 10.70 -5.61
N LYS A 390 5.46 10.90 -4.62
CA LYS A 390 5.73 12.19 -3.94
C LYS A 390 5.59 13.29 -5.01
N GLY A 391 4.69 14.27 -4.83
CA GLY A 391 4.12 15.18 -5.86
C GLY A 391 5.06 16.01 -6.76
N HIS A 392 6.14 15.39 -7.23
CA HIS A 392 7.30 15.95 -7.91
C HIS A 392 7.75 15.03 -9.07
N GLN A 393 7.00 13.96 -9.40
CA GLN A 393 7.39 13.00 -10.45
C GLN A 393 6.55 13.08 -11.74
N THR A 394 5.47 13.85 -11.79
CA THR A 394 4.86 14.20 -13.08
C THR A 394 5.78 15.20 -13.80
N ALA A 395 5.95 15.07 -15.11
CA ALA A 395 6.79 15.98 -15.90
C ALA A 395 6.46 17.46 -15.67
N ASP A 396 5.18 17.78 -15.48
CA ASP A 396 4.68 19.14 -15.23
C ASP A 396 5.06 19.69 -13.85
N ALA A 397 4.98 18.86 -12.80
CA ALA A 397 5.48 19.23 -11.47
C ALA A 397 7.00 19.42 -11.48
N ALA A 398 7.73 18.58 -12.22
CA ALA A 398 9.17 18.71 -12.37
C ALA A 398 9.55 20.00 -13.14
N GLU A 399 8.79 20.35 -14.18
CA GLU A 399 8.95 21.59 -14.94
C GLU A 399 8.64 22.82 -14.08
N LEU A 400 7.51 22.81 -13.35
CA LEU A 400 7.16 23.85 -12.38
C LEU A 400 8.27 24.01 -11.33
N MET A 401 8.75 22.91 -10.75
CA MET A 401 9.81 22.95 -9.75
C MET A 401 11.15 23.41 -10.31
N GLN A 402 11.47 23.04 -11.54
CA GLN A 402 12.67 23.54 -12.21
C GLN A 402 12.59 25.05 -12.45
N ALA A 403 11.43 25.56 -12.86
CA ALA A 403 11.20 26.99 -13.01
C ALA A 403 11.35 27.73 -11.66
N ILE A 404 10.77 27.18 -10.59
CA ILE A 404 10.89 27.74 -9.23
C ILE A 404 12.36 27.77 -8.79
N ARG A 405 13.10 26.66 -8.93
CA ARG A 405 14.52 26.56 -8.56
C ARG A 405 15.42 27.52 -9.36
N ASN A 406 14.96 27.95 -10.54
CA ASN A 406 15.68 28.91 -11.37
C ASN A 406 15.46 30.37 -11.01
N THR A 407 14.48 30.68 -10.14
CA THR A 407 14.23 32.04 -9.65
C THR A 407 15.35 32.51 -8.73
N ASN A 408 15.61 33.82 -8.74
CA ASN A 408 16.58 34.44 -7.84
C ASN A 408 16.06 34.39 -6.39
N SER A 409 14.75 34.54 -6.18
CA SER A 409 14.13 34.44 -4.86
C SER A 409 14.38 33.08 -4.20
N TYR A 410 14.22 31.98 -4.93
CA TYR A 410 14.53 30.64 -4.42
C TYR A 410 16.02 30.45 -4.14
N ARG A 411 16.88 30.87 -5.08
CA ARG A 411 18.35 30.74 -4.94
C ARG A 411 18.88 31.58 -3.77
N ASN A 412 18.35 32.78 -3.57
CA ASN A 412 18.75 33.65 -2.46
C ASN A 412 18.40 33.03 -1.10
N LEU A 413 17.23 32.38 -0.97
CA LEU A 413 16.91 31.62 0.24
C LEU A 413 17.87 30.43 0.41
N ALA A 414 18.19 29.72 -0.68
CA ALA A 414 19.12 28.60 -0.68
C ALA A 414 20.52 29.01 -0.20
N LEU A 415 20.98 30.19 -0.62
CA LEU A 415 22.26 30.79 -0.22
C LEU A 415 22.24 31.36 1.20
N ALA A 416 21.09 31.78 1.70
CA ALA A 416 20.92 32.33 3.05
C ALA A 416 20.87 31.25 4.16
N LYS A 417 21.45 30.07 3.90
CA LYS A 417 21.47 28.94 4.84
C LYS A 417 22.20 29.31 6.13
N PRO A 418 21.52 29.31 7.29
CA PRO A 418 22.12 29.72 8.56
C PRO A 418 23.08 28.65 9.09
N LEU A 419 24.13 29.09 9.79
CA LEU A 419 25.15 28.23 10.38
C LEU A 419 24.76 27.70 11.77
N ASN A 420 23.79 28.33 12.46
CA ASN A 420 23.39 27.92 13.79
C ASN A 420 22.34 26.78 13.75
N PRO A 421 22.37 25.82 14.70
CA PRO A 421 21.50 24.63 14.65
C PRO A 421 19.99 24.95 14.67
N SER A 422 19.56 25.92 15.49
CA SER A 422 18.15 26.30 15.61
C SER A 422 17.63 26.97 14.35
N GLY A 423 18.40 27.89 13.76
CA GLY A 423 18.04 28.53 12.50
C GLY A 423 18.13 27.57 11.32
N LEU A 424 19.04 26.59 11.36
CA LEU A 424 19.17 25.56 10.33
C LEU A 424 17.91 24.69 10.26
N ARG A 425 17.33 24.33 11.40
CA ARG A 425 16.08 23.59 11.47
C ARG A 425 14.92 24.38 10.86
N ASP A 426 14.71 25.63 11.30
CA ASP A 426 13.65 26.50 10.75
C ASP A 426 13.83 26.73 9.24
N TRP A 427 15.06 26.99 8.80
CA TRP A 427 15.39 27.18 7.39
C TRP A 427 15.14 25.92 6.57
N SER A 428 15.45 24.74 7.12
CA SER A 428 15.22 23.47 6.43
C SER A 428 13.73 23.17 6.21
N GLU A 429 12.85 23.63 7.11
CA GLU A 429 11.41 23.57 6.91
C GLU A 429 10.96 24.59 5.86
N LEU A 430 11.40 25.85 5.98
CA LEU A 430 11.02 26.94 5.07
C LEU A 430 11.47 26.77 3.62
N SER A 431 12.56 26.03 3.40
CA SER A 431 13.16 25.76 2.10
C SER A 431 12.61 24.51 1.41
N ARG A 432 11.66 23.79 2.04
CA ARG A 432 10.98 22.65 1.41
C ARG A 432 10.25 23.07 0.14
N GLU A 433 10.19 22.16 -0.81
CA GLU A 433 9.55 22.40 -2.11
C GLU A 433 8.05 22.65 -1.96
N SER A 434 7.37 21.85 -1.13
CA SER A 434 5.94 22.01 -0.82
C SER A 434 5.60 23.40 -0.24
N GLU A 435 6.50 23.97 0.57
CA GLU A 435 6.35 25.31 1.14
C GLU A 435 6.44 26.41 0.08
N TRP A 436 7.32 26.25 -0.90
CA TRP A 436 7.43 27.19 -2.02
C TRP A 436 6.20 27.12 -2.92
N ILE A 437 5.74 25.90 -3.25
CA ILE A 437 4.53 25.72 -4.05
C ILE A 437 3.31 26.32 -3.31
N ALA A 438 3.17 26.09 -2.01
CA ALA A 438 2.09 26.67 -1.20
C ALA A 438 2.11 28.21 -1.22
N ARG A 439 3.29 28.85 -1.13
CA ARG A 439 3.43 30.31 -1.22
C ARG A 439 3.12 30.85 -2.63
N ILE A 440 3.52 30.12 -3.67
CA ILE A 440 3.17 30.47 -5.05
C ILE A 440 1.66 30.34 -5.25
N PHE A 441 1.03 29.34 -4.63
CA PHE A 441 -0.42 29.19 -4.63
C PHE A 441 -1.10 30.38 -3.93
N GLU A 442 -0.60 30.85 -2.78
CA GLU A 442 -1.08 32.09 -2.16
C GLU A 442 -1.02 33.28 -3.13
N GLN A 443 0.10 33.43 -3.86
CA GLN A 443 0.30 34.51 -4.84
C GLN A 443 -0.59 34.37 -6.07
N LEU A 444 -0.86 33.14 -6.52
CA LEU A 444 -1.82 32.84 -7.59
C LEU A 444 -3.22 33.28 -7.19
N ILE A 445 -3.72 32.82 -6.03
CA ILE A 445 -5.06 33.19 -5.55
C ILE A 445 -5.18 34.72 -5.42
N ALA A 446 -4.17 35.37 -4.83
CA ALA A 446 -4.16 36.82 -4.69
C ALA A 446 -4.20 37.57 -6.04
N ASN A 447 -3.54 37.02 -7.07
CA ASN A 447 -3.52 37.60 -8.40
C ASN A 447 -4.87 37.44 -9.11
N GLU A 448 -5.41 36.22 -9.13
CA GLU A 448 -6.64 35.86 -9.82
C GLU A 448 -7.88 36.52 -9.22
N THR A 449 -7.98 36.59 -7.89
CA THR A 449 -9.13 37.23 -7.23
C THR A 449 -9.01 38.75 -7.11
N SER A 450 -7.87 39.34 -7.52
CA SER A 450 -7.54 40.75 -7.29
C SER A 450 -7.75 41.21 -5.84
N ASN A 451 -7.59 40.31 -4.86
CA ASN A 451 -7.91 40.60 -3.46
C ASN A 451 -6.82 41.47 -2.82
N THR A 452 -7.09 42.77 -2.65
CA THR A 452 -6.14 43.76 -2.12
C THR A 452 -5.74 43.48 -0.67
N LYS A 453 -6.64 42.89 0.14
CA LYS A 453 -6.37 42.51 1.53
C LYS A 453 -5.39 41.33 1.59
N LEU A 454 -5.59 40.32 0.76
CA LEU A 454 -4.67 39.18 0.66
C LEU A 454 -3.29 39.62 0.17
N LYS A 455 -3.22 40.48 -0.87
CA LYS A 455 -1.96 41.07 -1.36
C LYS A 455 -1.22 41.82 -0.25
N LYS A 456 -1.93 42.62 0.56
CA LYS A 456 -1.34 43.32 1.72
C LYS A 456 -0.81 42.36 2.79
N GLN A 457 -1.52 41.28 3.10
CA GLN A 457 -1.05 40.30 4.08
C GLN A 457 0.18 39.51 3.59
N ILE A 458 0.22 39.15 2.30
CA ILE A 458 1.40 38.53 1.67
C ILE A 458 2.59 39.49 1.75
N GLN A 459 2.41 40.77 1.41
CA GLN A 459 3.46 41.78 1.51
C GLN A 459 3.94 41.97 2.96
N ALA A 460 3.02 42.09 3.92
CA ALA A 460 3.36 42.22 5.34
C ALA A 460 4.13 41.00 5.86
N ARG A 461 3.78 39.79 5.41
CA ARG A 461 4.52 38.56 5.72
C ARG A 461 5.91 38.59 5.08
N ALA A 462 6.02 38.99 3.81
CA ALA A 462 7.29 39.13 3.12
C ALA A 462 8.24 40.12 3.83
N ASP A 463 7.75 41.31 4.17
CA ASP A 463 8.52 42.36 4.85
C ASP A 463 8.98 41.91 6.24
N ARG A 464 8.12 41.20 6.98
CA ARG A 464 8.47 40.63 8.29
C ARG A 464 9.62 39.63 8.17
N PHE A 465 9.56 38.72 7.20
CA PHE A 465 10.61 37.71 7.00
C PHE A 465 11.93 38.36 6.56
N LEU A 466 11.87 39.34 5.65
CA LEU A 466 13.05 40.09 5.22
C LEU A 466 13.70 40.84 6.40
N LYS A 467 12.90 41.50 7.23
CA LYS A 467 13.37 42.25 8.41
C LYS A 467 13.96 41.34 9.50
N VAL A 468 13.34 40.20 9.77
CA VAL A 468 13.74 39.30 10.88
C VAL A 468 14.85 38.33 10.48
N ARG A 469 14.86 37.86 9.23
CA ARG A 469 15.74 36.77 8.78
C ARG A 469 16.71 37.17 7.68
N GLY A 470 16.54 38.34 7.04
CA GLY A 470 17.46 38.87 6.02
C GLY A 470 17.27 38.30 4.62
N TYR A 471 16.23 37.50 4.39
CA TYR A 471 15.93 36.90 3.09
C TYR A 471 14.42 36.86 2.81
N GLY A 472 14.05 36.87 1.53
CA GLY A 472 12.67 36.75 1.06
C GLY A 472 12.20 35.31 0.97
N ILE A 473 10.88 35.11 1.08
CA ILE A 473 10.23 33.79 1.01
C ILE A 473 9.15 33.70 -0.08
N TYR A 474 8.94 34.78 -0.84
CA TYR A 474 7.96 34.91 -1.91
C TYR A 474 8.66 35.26 -3.22
N LEU A 475 8.07 34.89 -4.35
CA LEU A 475 8.58 35.28 -5.67
C LEU A 475 8.26 36.75 -5.94
N SER A 476 9.17 37.43 -6.63
CA SER A 476 8.95 38.79 -7.13
C SER A 476 7.94 38.80 -8.28
N GLN A 477 7.36 39.97 -8.58
CA GLN A 477 6.37 40.10 -9.67
C GLN A 477 6.91 39.60 -11.02
N LYS A 478 8.18 39.87 -11.33
CA LYS A 478 8.83 39.41 -12.57
C LYS A 478 8.99 37.90 -12.63
N GLU A 479 9.24 37.26 -11.49
CA GLU A 479 9.38 35.80 -11.41
C GLU A 479 8.01 35.12 -11.47
N LEU A 480 6.97 35.75 -10.91
CA LEU A 480 5.59 35.27 -10.99
C LEU A 480 5.06 35.23 -12.44
N GLU A 481 5.44 36.18 -13.29
CA GLU A 481 5.08 36.16 -14.73
C GLU A 481 5.51 34.88 -15.44
N ILE A 482 6.59 34.24 -14.97
CA ILE A 482 7.13 32.98 -15.50
C ILE A 482 6.48 31.77 -14.81
N VAL A 483 6.34 31.82 -13.49
CA VAL A 483 5.95 30.66 -12.68
C VAL A 483 4.43 30.46 -12.60
N LEU A 484 3.63 31.53 -12.59
CA LEU A 484 2.17 31.42 -12.48
C LEU A 484 1.51 30.67 -13.65
N PRO A 485 1.91 30.86 -14.93
CA PRO A 485 1.39 30.06 -16.02
C PRO A 485 1.66 28.55 -15.86
N LEU A 486 2.84 28.19 -15.36
CA LEU A 486 3.21 26.79 -15.11
C LEU A 486 2.41 26.21 -13.94
N MET A 487 2.22 26.99 -12.88
CA MET A 487 1.37 26.60 -11.75
C MET A 487 -0.09 26.42 -12.19
N ARG A 488 -0.60 27.29 -13.06
CA ARG A 488 -1.94 27.17 -13.66
C ARG A 488 -2.07 25.87 -14.45
N ASN A 489 -1.15 25.61 -15.37
CA ASN A 489 -1.11 24.38 -16.17
C ASN A 489 -1.04 23.13 -15.28
N PHE A 490 -0.20 23.16 -14.23
CA PHE A 490 -0.12 22.10 -13.23
C PHE A 490 -1.47 21.85 -12.53
N LEU A 491 -2.18 22.92 -12.14
CA LEU A 491 -3.51 22.81 -11.51
C LEU A 491 -4.61 22.36 -12.49
N GLU A 492 -4.54 22.75 -13.77
CA GLU A 492 -5.47 22.30 -14.83
C GLU A 492 -5.32 20.81 -15.10
N LYS A 493 -4.08 20.34 -15.30
CA LYS A 493 -3.79 18.93 -15.56
C LYS A 493 -4.12 18.00 -14.39
N THR A 494 -4.06 18.53 -13.16
CA THR A 494 -4.47 17.80 -11.96
C THR A 494 -5.99 17.84 -11.74
N GLY A 495 -6.74 18.56 -12.58
CA GLY A 495 -8.19 18.69 -12.49
C GLY A 495 -8.68 19.58 -11.34
N LEU A 496 -7.77 20.32 -10.71
CA LEU A 496 -8.05 21.28 -9.63
C LEU A 496 -8.50 22.64 -10.17
N LEU A 497 -8.03 23.00 -11.37
CA LEU A 497 -8.43 24.17 -12.12
C LEU A 497 -9.15 23.70 -13.40
N ARG A 498 -10.24 24.36 -13.79
CA ARG A 498 -10.99 24.07 -15.02
C ARG A 498 -10.92 25.24 -15.97
#